data_AF-A0A2K8LXH1-F1
#
_entry.id   AF-A0A2K8LXH1-F1
#
_cell.length_a   1.000
_cell.length_b   1.000
_cell.length_c   1.000
_cell.angle_alpha   90.00
_cell.angle_beta   90.00
_cell.angle_gamma   90.00
#
_symmetry.space_group_name_H-M   'P 1'
#
loop_
_entity.id
_entity.type
_entity.pdbx_description
1 polymer ?
#
loop_
_entity_poly.entity_id
_entity_poly.type
_entity_poly.pdbx_seq_one_letter_code
_entity_poly.pdbx_strand_id
1 'polypeptide(L)'
;MFRLARFAAPAVVLAGSLALAAPAAHADVAHPFAATCSQAYLPLPDPACTPGATNPDVTQDTIDDTICVPGWTSTIRPPSTYTTKLKKQGIIDYGYADTSLSSYEEDHFLPLELGGAPRDPKNLWPEPHDGDQNSYTKDSVENAVKKAVCAGKATLADAQHAMLTNWTTAESVLGIE
;
A
#
# COMPACT_ATOMS: atom_id res chain seq x y z
N MET A 1 61.23 78.88 31.82
CA MET A 1 60.12 78.95 32.80
C MET A 1 58.99 78.05 32.29
N PHE A 2 58.25 77.42 33.21
CA PHE A 2 57.13 76.47 33.03
C PHE A 2 57.43 74.97 32.80
N ARG A 3 57.68 74.33 33.96
CA ARG A 3 57.14 73.07 34.53
C ARG A 3 56.15 72.19 33.74
N LEU A 4 56.39 70.87 33.93
CA LEU A 4 55.46 69.73 34.19
C LEU A 4 54.42 69.36 33.10
N ALA A 5 53.98 68.12 32.92
CA ALA A 5 54.06 66.91 33.74
C ALA A 5 54.03 65.66 32.82
N ARG A 6 54.69 64.59 33.27
CA ARG A 6 54.50 63.24 32.75
C ARG A 6 53.19 62.67 33.31
N PHE A 7 52.30 62.23 32.45
CA PHE A 7 51.20 61.34 32.81
C PHE A 7 51.40 60.01 32.08
N ALA A 8 51.60 58.95 32.88
CA ALA A 8 51.59 57.57 32.41
C ALA A 8 50.12 57.11 32.34
N ALA A 9 49.68 56.68 31.16
CA ALA A 9 48.39 56.01 31.00
C ALA A 9 48.59 54.49 31.13
N PRO A 10 47.67 53.76 31.78
CA PRO A 10 47.77 52.31 31.91
C PRO A 10 47.37 51.63 30.60
N ALA A 11 48.14 50.64 30.17
CA ALA A 11 47.80 49.75 29.08
C ALA A 11 46.65 48.83 29.50
N VAL A 12 45.48 49.00 28.90
CA VAL A 12 44.36 48.05 29.02
C VAL A 12 44.60 46.92 28.03
N VAL A 13 44.98 45.75 28.54
CA VAL A 13 45.06 44.52 27.73
C VAL A 13 43.65 43.92 27.68
N LEU A 14 42.94 44.13 26.57
CA LEU A 14 41.75 43.34 26.27
C LEU A 14 42.18 41.95 25.82
N ALA A 15 42.03 40.97 26.70
CA ALA A 15 42.05 39.55 26.33
C ALA A 15 40.77 39.26 25.52
N GLY A 16 40.87 39.33 24.20
CA GLY A 16 39.81 38.89 23.30
C GLY A 16 39.73 37.36 23.30
N SER A 17 38.70 36.82 23.96
CA SER A 17 38.37 35.40 23.89
C SER A 17 37.98 35.04 22.45
N LEU A 18 38.81 34.27 21.74
CA LEU A 18 38.36 33.58 20.52
C LEU A 18 37.35 32.51 20.93
N ALA A 19 36.07 32.82 20.79
CA ALA A 19 35.03 31.79 20.79
C ALA A 19 35.19 30.96 19.50
N LEU A 20 35.75 29.77 19.64
CA LEU A 20 35.66 28.73 18.61
C LEU A 20 34.18 28.39 18.43
N ALA A 21 33.57 28.90 17.36
CA ALA A 21 32.26 28.44 16.94
C ALA A 21 32.40 26.96 16.53
N ALA A 22 31.88 26.05 17.35
CA ALA A 22 31.76 24.65 16.98
C ALA A 22 30.86 24.56 15.73
N PRO A 23 31.19 23.73 14.73
CA PRO A 23 30.27 23.48 13.63
C PRO A 23 29.00 22.87 14.22
N ALA A 24 27.86 23.50 13.98
CA ALA A 24 26.56 22.91 14.28
C ALA A 24 26.50 21.57 13.54
N ALA A 25 26.49 20.47 14.28
CA ALA A 25 26.18 19.16 13.74
C ALA A 25 24.77 19.27 13.16
N HIS A 26 24.64 19.21 11.84
CA HIS A 26 23.36 18.96 11.20
C HIS A 26 22.90 17.60 11.70
N ALA A 27 21.92 17.60 12.61
CA ALA A 27 21.19 16.40 12.91
C ALA A 27 20.44 16.04 11.62
N ASP A 28 20.96 15.06 10.88
CA ASP A 28 20.19 14.38 9.85
C ASP A 28 18.97 13.81 10.55
N VAL A 29 17.84 14.50 10.40
CA VAL A 29 16.55 13.99 10.83
C VAL A 29 16.36 12.72 10.03
N ALA A 30 16.45 11.57 10.69
CA ALA A 30 16.13 10.29 10.09
C ALA A 30 14.74 10.44 9.47
N HIS A 31 14.67 10.47 8.14
CA HIS A 31 13.40 10.46 7.45
C HIS A 31 12.68 9.19 7.92
N PRO A 32 11.38 9.26 8.26
CA PRO A 32 10.59 8.03 8.36
C PRO A 32 10.83 7.29 7.04
N PHE A 33 11.11 5.98 7.11
CA PHE A 33 11.34 5.16 5.93
C PHE A 33 10.35 5.58 4.84
N ALA A 34 10.86 6.12 3.74
CA ALA A 34 10.00 6.58 2.66
C ALA A 34 9.14 5.40 2.22
N ALA A 35 7.84 5.65 2.01
CA ALA A 35 6.92 4.63 1.51
C ALA A 35 7.53 3.97 0.27
N THR A 36 7.54 2.64 0.26
CA THR A 36 8.07 1.84 -0.85
C THR A 36 7.00 1.56 -1.90
N CYS A 37 5.73 1.76 -1.55
CA CYS A 37 4.55 1.70 -2.40
C CYS A 37 3.83 3.05 -2.40
N SER A 38 2.96 3.28 -3.37
CA SER A 38 2.26 4.55 -3.58
C SER A 38 0.75 4.42 -3.42
N GLN A 39 0.16 5.40 -2.73
CA GLN A 39 -1.29 5.57 -2.65
C GLN A 39 -1.86 6.31 -3.87
N ALA A 40 -1.03 6.78 -4.81
CA ALA A 40 -1.48 7.54 -5.98
C ALA A 40 -2.36 6.74 -6.96
N TYR A 41 -2.41 5.42 -6.80
CA TYR A 41 -3.19 4.50 -7.64
C TYR A 41 -4.56 4.18 -7.08
N LEU A 42 -4.87 4.61 -5.85
CA LEU A 42 -6.17 4.33 -5.24
C LEU A 42 -7.31 4.75 -6.19
N PRO A 43 -8.35 3.90 -6.32
CA PRO A 43 -8.68 2.77 -5.45
C PRO A 43 -8.04 1.43 -5.86
N LEU A 44 -7.06 1.43 -6.77
CA LEU A 44 -6.24 0.25 -7.08
C LEU A 44 -4.96 0.24 -6.23
N PRO A 45 -4.35 -0.94 -6.01
CA PRO A 45 -3.02 -0.98 -5.42
C PRO A 45 -1.97 -0.38 -6.36
N ASP A 46 -0.82 0.01 -5.78
CA ASP A 46 0.39 0.28 -6.56
C ASP A 46 0.78 -0.97 -7.38
N PRO A 47 0.83 -0.88 -8.73
CA PRO A 47 1.13 -2.02 -9.59
C PRO A 47 2.57 -2.54 -9.43
N ALA A 48 3.50 -1.75 -8.89
CA ALA A 48 4.85 -2.23 -8.59
C ALA A 48 4.89 -3.11 -7.33
N CYS A 49 3.97 -2.90 -6.38
CA CYS A 49 3.89 -3.66 -5.14
C CYS A 49 2.94 -4.85 -5.25
N THR A 50 1.75 -4.65 -5.83
CA THR A 50 0.69 -5.66 -5.92
C THR A 50 0.18 -5.73 -7.35
N PRO A 51 0.98 -6.27 -8.30
CA PRO A 51 0.58 -6.41 -9.70
C PRO A 51 -0.57 -7.41 -9.92
N GLY A 52 -0.91 -8.20 -8.90
CA GLY A 52 -1.82 -9.34 -8.99
C GLY A 52 -1.08 -10.64 -9.27
N ALA A 53 -1.66 -11.75 -8.83
CA ALA A 53 -1.16 -13.09 -9.13
C ALA A 53 -2.32 -14.09 -9.21
N THR A 54 -2.21 -15.07 -10.10
CA THR A 54 -3.23 -16.11 -10.31
C THR A 54 -2.91 -17.39 -9.54
N ASN A 55 -3.95 -18.12 -9.17
CA ASN A 55 -3.89 -19.47 -8.64
C ASN A 55 -3.86 -20.46 -9.83
N PRO A 56 -2.78 -21.25 -10.01
CA PRO A 56 -2.67 -22.17 -11.14
C PRO A 56 -3.71 -23.30 -11.13
N ASP A 57 -4.36 -23.57 -9.99
CA ASP A 57 -5.43 -24.57 -9.88
C ASP A 57 -6.77 -24.07 -10.45
N VAL A 58 -6.90 -22.75 -10.69
CA VAL A 58 -8.11 -22.13 -11.25
C VAL A 58 -7.86 -21.74 -12.69
N THR A 59 -8.36 -22.56 -13.59
CA THR A 59 -8.35 -22.34 -15.04
C THR A 59 -9.79 -22.39 -15.55
N GLN A 60 -10.01 -21.97 -16.80
CA GLN A 60 -11.33 -22.07 -17.43
C GLN A 60 -11.90 -23.50 -17.35
N ASP A 61 -11.05 -24.51 -17.48
CA ASP A 61 -11.44 -25.93 -17.43
C ASP A 61 -11.76 -26.44 -16.02
N THR A 62 -11.38 -25.71 -14.95
CA THR A 62 -11.56 -26.13 -13.56
C THR A 62 -12.54 -25.26 -12.79
N ILE A 63 -13.16 -24.24 -13.41
CA ILE A 63 -14.05 -23.30 -12.70
C ILE A 63 -15.25 -24.01 -12.04
N ASP A 64 -15.76 -25.07 -12.66
CA ASP A 64 -16.90 -25.85 -12.17
C ASP A 64 -16.55 -26.74 -10.97
N ASP A 65 -15.26 -27.01 -10.75
CA ASP A 65 -14.72 -27.73 -9.57
C ASP A 65 -14.09 -26.77 -8.54
N THR A 66 -13.99 -25.48 -8.87
CA THR A 66 -13.32 -24.46 -8.05
C THR A 66 -14.24 -23.28 -7.74
N ILE A 67 -14.06 -22.14 -8.40
CA ILE A 67 -14.71 -20.86 -8.06
C ILE A 67 -16.24 -20.89 -8.19
N CYS A 68 -16.80 -21.81 -8.97
CA CYS A 68 -18.24 -22.00 -9.12
C CYS A 68 -18.83 -23.01 -8.13
N VAL A 69 -17.99 -23.67 -7.30
CA VAL A 69 -18.43 -24.54 -6.20
C VAL A 69 -18.67 -23.71 -4.94
N PRO A 70 -19.87 -23.74 -4.35
CA PRO A 70 -20.16 -23.05 -3.10
C PRO A 70 -19.17 -23.40 -1.98
N GLY A 71 -18.56 -22.38 -1.38
CA GLY A 71 -17.62 -22.53 -0.26
C GLY A 71 -16.18 -22.88 -0.63
N TRP A 72 -15.84 -23.05 -1.92
CA TRP A 72 -14.48 -23.41 -2.33
C TRP A 72 -13.42 -22.42 -1.86
N THR A 73 -13.65 -21.11 -1.96
CA THR A 73 -12.67 -20.10 -1.53
C THR A 73 -12.32 -20.22 -0.04
N SER A 74 -13.27 -20.63 0.81
CA SER A 74 -13.02 -20.89 2.24
C SER A 74 -11.99 -21.99 2.48
N THR A 75 -11.81 -22.92 1.53
CA THR A 75 -10.85 -24.02 1.64
C THR A 75 -9.41 -23.58 1.35
N ILE A 76 -9.23 -22.51 0.56
CA ILE A 76 -7.91 -22.01 0.15
C ILE A 76 -7.48 -20.72 0.85
N ARG A 77 -8.40 -20.03 1.55
CA ARG A 77 -8.11 -18.78 2.26
C ARG A 77 -6.92 -18.95 3.22
N PRO A 78 -5.94 -18.03 3.19
CA PRO A 78 -4.85 -18.06 4.15
C PRO A 78 -5.37 -17.84 5.58
N PRO A 79 -4.65 -18.36 6.60
CA PRO A 79 -5.02 -18.10 7.99
C PRO A 79 -4.85 -16.60 8.31
N SER A 80 -5.69 -16.07 9.19
CA SER A 80 -5.65 -14.65 9.59
C SER A 80 -4.30 -14.22 10.19
N THR A 81 -3.55 -15.16 10.78
CA THR A 81 -2.19 -14.90 11.29
C THR A 81 -1.18 -14.59 10.20
N TYR A 82 -1.41 -15.06 8.97
CA TYR A 82 -0.62 -14.72 7.80
C TYR A 82 -0.99 -13.33 7.29
N THR A 83 -2.27 -13.11 7.01
CA THR A 83 -2.77 -11.85 6.44
C THR A 83 -2.59 -10.67 7.38
N THR A 84 -2.79 -10.85 8.70
CA THR A 84 -2.55 -9.78 9.69
C THR A 84 -1.10 -9.28 9.69
N LYS A 85 -0.13 -10.16 9.39
CA LYS A 85 1.28 -9.75 9.30
C LYS A 85 1.53 -8.93 8.04
N LEU A 86 0.99 -9.37 6.91
CA LEU A 86 1.10 -8.64 5.64
C LEU A 86 0.42 -7.26 5.74
N LYS A 87 -0.79 -7.19 6.28
CA LYS A 87 -1.53 -5.94 6.49
C LYS A 87 -0.74 -4.88 7.24
N LYS A 88 -0.12 -5.28 8.35
CA LYS A 88 0.75 -4.39 9.14
C LYS A 88 1.93 -3.87 8.33
N GLN A 89 2.55 -4.75 7.55
CA GLN A 89 3.70 -4.39 6.72
C GLN A 89 3.26 -3.48 5.56
N GLY A 90 2.21 -3.85 4.84
CA GLY A 90 1.65 -3.07 3.74
C GLY A 90 1.24 -1.66 4.18
N ILE A 91 0.68 -1.50 5.38
CA ILE A 91 0.30 -0.18 5.89
C ILE A 91 1.52 0.76 5.98
N ILE A 92 2.67 0.21 6.38
CA ILE A 92 3.95 0.93 6.41
C ILE A 92 4.45 1.16 4.98
N ASP A 93 4.44 0.12 4.14
CA ASP A 93 4.99 0.16 2.78
C ASP A 93 4.26 1.18 1.90
N TYR A 94 2.93 1.28 2.02
CA TYR A 94 2.11 2.29 1.33
C TYR A 94 2.17 3.67 1.98
N GLY A 95 2.78 3.80 3.17
CA GLY A 95 2.89 5.07 3.88
C GLY A 95 1.55 5.64 4.34
N TYR A 96 0.60 4.78 4.72
CA TYR A 96 -0.69 5.26 5.24
C TYR A 96 -0.48 6.02 6.55
N ALA A 97 -1.14 7.17 6.68
CA ALA A 97 -1.11 7.97 7.90
C ALA A 97 -1.98 7.34 9.01
N ASP A 98 -3.13 6.77 8.63
CA ASP A 98 -3.91 5.91 9.53
C ASP A 98 -3.26 4.53 9.59
N THR A 99 -3.04 4.04 10.81
CA THR A 99 -2.43 2.73 11.07
C THR A 99 -3.38 1.78 11.80
N SER A 100 -4.65 2.18 11.96
CA SER A 100 -5.69 1.31 12.49
C SER A 100 -5.96 0.17 11.52
N LEU A 101 -5.67 -1.07 11.95
CA LEU A 101 -5.89 -2.26 11.11
C LEU A 101 -7.35 -2.47 10.69
N SER A 102 -8.29 -1.87 11.41
CA SER A 102 -9.72 -1.95 11.13
C SER A 102 -10.17 -0.97 10.04
N SER A 103 -9.30 -0.07 9.58
CA SER A 103 -9.60 0.86 8.48
C SER A 103 -9.28 0.29 7.09
N TYR A 104 -8.78 -0.95 7.05
CA TYR A 104 -8.33 -1.63 5.85
C TYR A 104 -8.88 -3.05 5.84
N GLU A 105 -9.02 -3.67 4.66
CA GLU A 105 -9.09 -5.11 4.44
C GLU A 105 -7.71 -5.61 3.99
N GLU A 106 -7.28 -6.82 4.38
CA GLU A 106 -6.08 -7.40 3.75
C GLU A 106 -6.58 -8.27 2.62
N ASP A 107 -6.58 -7.71 1.42
CA ASP A 107 -7.42 -8.23 0.34
C ASP A 107 -6.61 -8.63 -0.88
N HIS A 108 -7.23 -9.49 -1.68
CA HIS A 108 -6.67 -9.98 -2.91
C HIS A 108 -6.93 -8.98 -4.06
N PHE A 109 -5.90 -8.56 -4.81
CA PHE A 109 -6.12 -7.66 -5.96
C PHE A 109 -6.92 -8.36 -7.06
N LEU A 110 -6.50 -9.56 -7.48
CA LEU A 110 -7.37 -10.52 -8.15
C LEU A 110 -8.05 -11.37 -7.09
N PRO A 111 -9.39 -11.34 -6.93
CA PRO A 111 -10.06 -12.07 -5.88
C PRO A 111 -9.92 -13.58 -6.02
N LEU A 112 -10.00 -14.28 -4.88
CA LEU A 112 -10.05 -15.75 -4.86
C LEU A 112 -11.20 -16.31 -5.71
N GLU A 113 -12.30 -15.55 -5.80
CA GLU A 113 -13.49 -15.91 -6.58
C GLU A 113 -13.27 -15.86 -8.10
N LEU A 114 -12.13 -15.30 -8.54
CA LEU A 114 -11.69 -15.28 -9.95
C LEU A 114 -10.31 -15.91 -10.10
N GLY A 115 -9.93 -16.79 -9.18
CA GLY A 115 -8.67 -17.51 -9.25
C GLY A 115 -7.46 -16.68 -8.86
N GLY A 116 -7.60 -15.72 -7.95
CA GLY A 116 -6.48 -15.05 -7.30
C GLY A 116 -5.60 -16.01 -6.49
N ALA A 117 -4.28 -15.78 -6.52
CA ALA A 117 -3.34 -16.55 -5.71
C ALA A 117 -3.60 -16.30 -4.21
N PRO A 118 -3.82 -17.35 -3.39
CA PRO A 118 -4.28 -17.17 -2.02
C PRO A 118 -3.22 -16.61 -1.08
N ARG A 119 -1.95 -16.89 -1.35
CA ARG A 119 -0.83 -16.55 -0.46
C ARG A 119 0.26 -15.73 -1.13
N ASP A 120 0.18 -15.42 -2.43
CA ASP A 120 1.22 -14.62 -3.07
C ASP A 120 1.12 -13.16 -2.60
N PRO A 121 2.16 -12.59 -1.94
CA PRO A 121 2.14 -11.19 -1.53
C PRO A 121 1.95 -10.22 -2.69
N LYS A 122 2.28 -10.60 -3.94
CA LYS A 122 2.01 -9.78 -5.13
C LYS A 122 0.52 -9.65 -5.45
N ASN A 123 -0.33 -10.43 -4.78
CA ASN A 123 -1.78 -10.36 -4.90
C ASN A 123 -2.44 -9.87 -3.61
N LEU A 124 -1.70 -9.48 -2.56
CA LEU A 124 -2.26 -9.12 -1.26
C LEU A 124 -1.86 -7.70 -0.87
N TRP A 125 -2.82 -6.89 -0.45
CA TRP A 125 -2.57 -5.52 -0.03
C TRP A 125 -3.58 -5.03 1.00
N PRO A 126 -3.21 -4.03 1.83
CA PRO A 126 -4.13 -3.36 2.75
C PRO A 126 -5.05 -2.40 1.99
N GLU A 127 -6.17 -2.92 1.51
CA GLU A 127 -7.18 -2.14 0.78
C GLU A 127 -7.99 -1.25 1.73
N PRO A 128 -8.07 0.08 1.50
CA PRO A 128 -8.84 0.96 2.36
C PRO A 128 -10.35 0.67 2.38
N HIS A 129 -10.96 0.86 3.55
CA HIS A 129 -12.42 0.90 3.71
C HIS A 129 -13.01 2.31 3.46
N ASP A 130 -12.17 3.34 3.41
CA ASP A 130 -12.59 4.73 3.23
C ASP A 130 -12.81 5.09 1.75
N GLY A 131 -13.63 6.11 1.50
CA GLY A 131 -14.01 6.58 0.16
C GLY A 131 -15.17 5.81 -0.49
N ASP A 132 -15.62 6.28 -1.66
CA ASP A 132 -16.76 5.68 -2.38
C ASP A 132 -16.40 4.41 -3.15
N GLN A 133 -15.14 4.31 -3.60
CA GLN A 133 -14.57 3.11 -4.23
C GLN A 133 -13.57 2.50 -3.24
N ASN A 134 -14.06 1.57 -2.44
CA ASN A 134 -13.38 0.94 -1.32
C ASN A 134 -13.53 -0.59 -1.38
N SER A 135 -12.93 -1.29 -0.40
CA SER A 135 -12.98 -2.76 -0.33
C SER A 135 -14.41 -3.33 -0.41
N TYR A 136 -15.41 -2.68 0.22
CA TYR A 136 -16.80 -3.18 0.22
C TYR A 136 -17.48 -3.02 -1.14
N THR A 137 -17.17 -1.94 -1.86
CA THR A 137 -17.67 -1.77 -3.23
C THR A 137 -16.98 -2.72 -4.21
N LYS A 138 -15.70 -3.00 -4.00
CA LYS A 138 -14.98 -4.04 -4.74
C LYS A 138 -15.61 -5.40 -4.51
N ASP A 139 -15.93 -5.79 -3.27
CA ASP A 139 -16.65 -7.06 -2.98
C ASP A 139 -17.91 -7.23 -3.84
N SER A 140 -18.65 -6.13 -4.08
CA SER A 140 -19.86 -6.18 -4.91
C SER A 140 -19.54 -6.45 -6.39
N VAL A 141 -18.50 -5.80 -6.92
CA VAL A 141 -17.96 -6.05 -8.27
C VAL A 141 -17.47 -7.49 -8.40
N GLU A 142 -16.70 -7.98 -7.44
CA GLU A 142 -16.16 -9.35 -7.44
C GLU A 142 -17.26 -10.40 -7.53
N ASN A 143 -18.31 -10.23 -6.71
CA ASN A 143 -19.47 -11.11 -6.73
C ASN A 143 -20.21 -11.07 -8.08
N ALA A 144 -20.37 -9.89 -8.68
CA ALA A 144 -21.01 -9.74 -9.99
C ALA A 144 -20.19 -10.41 -11.10
N VAL A 145 -18.87 -10.17 -11.13
CA VAL A 145 -17.94 -10.73 -12.12
C VAL A 145 -17.85 -12.25 -11.98
N LYS A 146 -17.72 -12.78 -10.76
CA LYS A 146 -17.76 -14.23 -10.50
C LYS A 146 -19.05 -14.85 -11.01
N LYS A 147 -20.20 -14.23 -10.71
CA LYS A 147 -21.50 -14.70 -11.18
C LYS A 147 -21.58 -14.72 -12.71
N ALA A 148 -21.00 -13.73 -13.39
CA ALA A 148 -20.93 -13.72 -14.84
C ALA A 148 -20.07 -14.88 -15.39
N VAL A 149 -18.90 -15.13 -14.79
CA VAL A 149 -18.03 -16.26 -15.17
C VAL A 149 -18.75 -17.60 -14.97
N CYS A 150 -19.33 -17.84 -13.80
CA CYS A 150 -20.05 -19.09 -13.49
C CYS A 150 -21.36 -19.25 -14.28
N ALA A 151 -21.89 -18.19 -14.87
CA ALA A 151 -23.03 -18.23 -15.79
C ALA A 151 -22.61 -18.36 -17.26
N GLY A 152 -21.31 -18.45 -17.55
CA GLY A 152 -20.76 -18.50 -18.92
C GLY A 152 -20.92 -17.20 -19.72
N LYS A 153 -21.18 -16.07 -19.05
CA LYS A 153 -21.34 -14.75 -19.69
C LYS A 153 -20.00 -14.06 -19.99
N ALA A 154 -18.96 -14.44 -19.27
CA ALA A 154 -17.58 -13.98 -19.47
C ALA A 154 -16.64 -15.18 -19.30
N THR A 155 -15.50 -15.17 -20.00
CA THR A 155 -14.44 -16.15 -19.72
C THR A 155 -13.70 -15.77 -18.44
N LEU A 156 -13.09 -16.75 -17.77
CA LEU A 156 -12.22 -16.49 -16.62
C LEU A 156 -11.09 -15.51 -17.00
N ALA A 157 -10.49 -15.67 -18.17
CA ALA A 157 -9.39 -14.83 -18.63
C ALA A 157 -9.81 -13.37 -18.81
N ASP A 158 -10.98 -13.12 -19.44
CA ASP A 158 -11.50 -11.76 -19.62
C ASP A 158 -11.84 -11.12 -18.27
N ALA A 159 -12.44 -11.89 -17.35
CA ALA A 159 -12.76 -11.43 -16.01
C ALA A 159 -11.50 -11.07 -15.21
N GLN A 160 -10.48 -11.92 -15.23
CA GLN A 160 -9.20 -11.66 -14.57
C GLN A 160 -8.52 -10.41 -15.15
N HIS A 161 -8.53 -10.26 -16.47
CA HIS A 161 -7.96 -9.10 -17.15
C HIS A 161 -8.71 -7.81 -16.78
N ALA A 162 -10.04 -7.83 -16.76
CA ALA A 162 -10.85 -6.66 -16.41
C ALA A 162 -10.59 -6.21 -14.97
N MET A 163 -10.55 -7.15 -14.01
CA MET A 163 -10.27 -6.85 -12.60
C MET A 163 -8.88 -6.28 -12.38
N LEU A 164 -7.85 -6.90 -12.97
CA LEU A 164 -6.45 -6.47 -12.81
C LEU A 164 -6.13 -5.18 -13.58
N THR A 165 -6.90 -4.84 -14.60
CA THR A 165 -6.74 -3.57 -15.32
C THR A 165 -7.38 -2.44 -14.54
N ASN A 166 -8.66 -2.59 -14.22
CA ASN A 166 -9.42 -1.63 -13.42
C ASN A 166 -10.73 -2.26 -12.95
N TRP A 167 -10.72 -2.78 -11.72
CA TRP A 167 -11.90 -3.39 -11.11
C TRP A 167 -13.11 -2.45 -11.10
N THR A 168 -12.90 -1.12 -10.96
CA THR A 168 -14.01 -0.14 -10.91
C THR A 168 -14.81 -0.06 -12.22
N THR A 169 -14.26 -0.57 -13.31
CA THR A 169 -14.91 -0.60 -14.64
C THR A 169 -15.13 -2.03 -15.16
N ALA A 170 -14.84 -3.05 -14.35
CA ALA A 170 -14.84 -4.44 -14.80
C ALA A 170 -16.22 -4.89 -15.32
N GLU A 171 -17.30 -4.54 -14.60
CA GLU A 171 -18.66 -4.89 -15.03
C GLU A 171 -19.02 -4.29 -16.39
N SER A 172 -18.67 -3.02 -16.60
CA SER A 172 -18.85 -2.31 -17.87
C SER A 172 -18.07 -2.95 -19.02
N VAL A 173 -16.79 -3.25 -18.78
CA VAL A 173 -15.88 -3.87 -19.77
C VAL A 173 -16.39 -5.25 -20.18
N LEU A 174 -16.95 -6.01 -19.23
CA LEU A 174 -17.50 -7.34 -19.48
C LEU A 174 -18.95 -7.29 -20.02
N GLY A 175 -19.61 -6.13 -20.01
CA GLY A 175 -21.00 -5.97 -20.43
C GLY A 175 -21.99 -6.69 -19.51
N ILE A 176 -21.76 -6.66 -18.19
CA ILE A 176 -22.54 -7.39 -17.18
C ILE A 176 -23.29 -6.50 -16.17
N GLU A 177 -23.34 -5.20 -16.43
CA GLU A 177 -24.15 -4.22 -15.68
C GLU A 177 -25.67 -4.50 -15.75
#